data_AF-A0A7S2ETV1-F1
#
_entry.id   AF-A0A7S2ETV1-F1
#
_cell.length_a   1.000
_cell.length_b   1.000
_cell.length_c   1.000
_cell.angle_alpha   90.00
_cell.angle_beta   90.00
_cell.angle_gamma   90.00
#
_symmetry.space_group_name_H-M   'P 1'
#
loop_
_entity.id
_entity.type
_entity.pdbx_description
1 polymer ?
#
loop_
_entity_poly.entity_id
_entity_poly.type
_entity_poly.pdbx_seq_one_letter_code
_entity_poly.pdbx_strand_id
1 'polypeptide(L)'
;MDPPESGTDGSVQIWDPHKADRAAQLGEQIEAFMNYLPSHQRTLGMVALHKTNYIVKDAKAAFESLSSEECNNSQGHHLNQDQIKTFRALIAKSGKDFPMISSRLGVSVSTALVHYYRHFKQTKEYPMFKRMTKRNMDECGICGDGGDLICCDMCVHAFHLGCLDPPLETVPEGDWFCPYCAKMKH
;
A
#
# COMPACT_ATOMS: atom_id res chain seq x y z
N MET A 1 39.48 16.98 24.37
CA MET A 1 39.32 17.60 23.04
C MET A 1 38.89 16.47 22.13
N ASP A 2 37.61 16.13 22.19
CA ASP A 2 37.03 15.09 21.34
C ASP A 2 36.66 15.72 19.99
N PRO A 3 36.86 15.01 18.86
CA PRO A 3 36.58 15.56 17.54
C PRO A 3 35.07 15.72 17.30
N PRO A 4 34.66 16.68 16.46
CA PRO A 4 33.25 16.89 16.15
C PRO A 4 32.78 15.80 15.18
N GLU A 5 31.82 14.98 15.60
CA GLU A 5 31.10 14.10 14.69
C GLU A 5 30.05 14.92 13.93
N SER A 6 30.40 15.35 12.71
CA SER A 6 29.44 15.68 11.67
C SER A 6 29.42 14.53 10.65
N GLY A 7 28.32 13.79 10.64
CA GLY A 7 28.05 12.72 9.68
C GLY A 7 26.55 12.53 9.55
N THR A 8 25.95 13.16 8.55
CA THR A 8 24.57 12.92 8.13
C THR A 8 24.47 11.55 7.45
N ASP A 9 23.82 10.58 8.09
CA ASP A 9 23.31 9.37 7.43
C ASP A 9 21.98 8.90 8.05
N GLY A 10 20.88 9.24 7.38
CA GLY A 10 19.91 8.28 6.84
C GLY A 10 19.08 7.36 7.74
N SER A 11 19.47 7.05 8.97
CA SER A 11 18.63 6.29 9.90
C SER A 11 18.10 7.22 10.96
N VAL A 12 16.85 7.68 10.80
CA VAL A 12 16.13 8.35 11.90
C VAL A 12 16.01 7.32 13.02
N GLN A 13 16.90 7.40 14.01
CA GLN A 13 16.86 6.55 15.19
C GLN A 13 15.60 6.93 15.97
N ILE A 14 14.61 6.02 15.99
CA ILE A 14 13.31 6.25 16.65
C ILE A 14 13.41 5.92 18.15
N TRP A 15 14.38 5.09 18.54
CA TRP A 15 14.58 4.66 19.92
C TRP A 15 16.05 4.29 20.18
N ASP A 16 16.59 4.76 21.30
CA ASP A 16 17.89 4.45 21.87
C ASP A 16 17.68 3.66 23.19
N PRO A 17 17.86 2.33 23.19
CA PRO A 17 17.67 1.49 24.37
C PRO A 17 18.56 1.90 25.55
N HIS A 18 19.79 2.35 25.29
CA HIS A 18 20.73 2.71 26.35
C HIS A 18 20.36 4.03 27.02
N LYS A 19 19.93 5.02 26.24
CA LYS A 19 19.43 6.28 26.81
C LYS A 19 18.12 6.09 27.56
N ALA A 20 17.23 5.25 27.06
CA ALA A 20 15.98 4.90 27.74
C ALA A 20 16.24 4.21 29.09
N ASP A 21 17.11 3.20 29.11
CA ASP A 21 17.46 2.47 30.35
C ASP A 21 18.11 3.40 31.38
N ARG A 22 19.05 4.24 30.95
CA ARG A 22 19.69 5.23 31.84
C ARG A 22 18.68 6.23 32.41
N ALA A 23 17.75 6.73 31.61
CA ALA A 23 16.71 7.64 32.08
C ALA A 23 15.76 6.95 33.08
N ALA A 24 15.40 5.69 32.83
CA ALA A 24 14.63 4.89 33.78
C ALA A 24 15.37 4.69 35.11
N GLN A 25 16.67 4.40 35.08
CA GLN A 25 17.52 4.31 36.28
C GLN A 25 17.62 5.63 37.05
N LEU A 26 17.50 6.77 36.37
CA LEU A 26 17.45 8.10 36.98
C LEU A 26 16.05 8.48 37.51
N GLY A 27 15.07 7.56 37.41
CA GLY A 27 13.73 7.71 37.99
C GLY A 27 12.64 8.15 37.01
N GLU A 28 12.95 8.25 35.71
CA GLU A 28 11.93 8.54 34.70
C GLU A 28 10.97 7.36 34.50
N GLN A 29 9.67 7.65 34.45
CA GLN A 29 8.61 6.64 34.37
C GLN A 29 8.25 6.28 32.91
N ILE A 30 9.24 5.83 32.14
CA ILE A 30 9.14 5.61 30.69
C ILE A 30 8.12 4.53 30.34
N GLU A 31 8.15 3.38 31.02
CA GLU A 31 7.21 2.28 30.77
C GLU A 31 5.78 2.66 31.11
N ALA A 32 5.57 3.37 32.22
CA ALA A 32 4.25 3.85 32.63
C ALA A 32 3.64 4.81 31.58
N PHE A 33 4.46 5.71 31.02
CA PHE A 33 4.04 6.58 29.92
C PHE A 33 3.65 5.76 28.68
N MET A 34 4.49 4.83 28.24
CA MET A 34 4.23 3.99 27.06
C MET A 34 2.99 3.08 27.20
N ASN A 35 2.75 2.58 28.42
CA ASN A 35 1.60 1.74 28.73
C ASN A 35 0.28 2.52 28.80
N TYR A 36 0.33 3.79 29.19
CA TYR A 36 -0.83 4.68 29.21
C TYR A 36 -1.33 5.03 27.80
N LEU A 37 -0.45 4.97 26.78
CA LEU A 37 -0.80 5.31 25.40
C LEU A 37 -1.58 4.18 24.68
N PRO A 38 -2.58 4.54 23.84
CA PRO A 38 -3.21 3.59 22.93
C PRO A 38 -2.20 2.93 21.99
N SER A 39 -2.42 1.67 21.65
CA SER A 39 -1.50 0.87 20.82
C SER A 39 -1.10 1.54 19.49
N HIS A 40 -2.02 2.26 18.84
CA HIS A 40 -1.76 2.95 17.58
C HIS A 40 -0.93 4.23 17.73
N GLN A 41 -0.86 4.81 18.94
CA GLN A 41 -0.09 6.01 19.27
C GLN A 41 1.25 5.71 19.95
N ARG A 42 1.53 4.44 20.29
CA ARG A 42 2.79 4.06 20.95
C ARG A 42 4.02 4.45 20.16
N THR A 43 3.99 4.31 18.84
CA THR A 43 5.10 4.75 17.98
C THR A 43 5.35 6.25 18.11
N LEU A 44 4.29 7.06 18.20
CA LEU A 44 4.41 8.50 18.40
C LEU A 44 4.96 8.82 19.80
N GLY A 45 4.53 8.07 20.82
CA GLY A 45 5.09 8.13 22.17
C GLY A 45 6.59 7.83 22.21
N MET A 46 7.05 6.84 21.44
CA MET A 46 8.48 6.53 21.31
C MET A 46 9.25 7.68 20.68
N VAL A 47 8.71 8.28 19.62
CA VAL A 47 9.31 9.46 18.97
C VAL A 47 9.37 10.65 19.92
N ALA A 48 8.31 10.91 20.69
CA ALA A 48 8.28 11.98 21.67
C ALA A 48 9.37 11.79 22.73
N LEU A 49 9.48 10.60 23.31
CA LEU A 49 10.54 10.25 24.27
C LEU A 49 11.94 10.44 23.68
N HIS A 50 12.18 9.97 22.46
CA HIS A 50 13.50 10.11 21.83
C HIS A 50 13.86 11.60 21.60
N LYS A 51 12.91 12.40 21.11
CA LYS A 51 13.10 13.85 20.86
C LYS A 51 13.37 14.64 22.14
N THR A 52 12.81 14.21 23.26
CA THR A 52 12.98 14.87 24.56
C THR A 52 14.04 14.21 25.43
N ASN A 53 14.92 13.41 24.81
CA ASN A 53 16.01 12.73 25.49
C ASN A 53 15.54 11.91 26.71
N TYR A 54 14.37 11.28 26.58
CA TYR A 54 13.74 10.38 27.55
C TYR A 54 13.24 11.03 28.84
N ILE A 55 13.06 12.36 28.84
CA ILE A 55 12.40 13.08 29.94
C ILE A 55 10.89 12.98 29.74
N VAL A 56 10.18 12.26 30.63
CA VAL A 56 8.76 11.91 30.46
C VAL A 56 7.87 13.15 30.51
N LYS A 57 8.21 14.13 31.35
CA LYS A 57 7.44 15.38 31.44
C LYS A 57 7.43 16.13 30.11
N ASP A 58 8.60 16.24 29.48
CA ASP A 58 8.75 16.91 28.20
C ASP A 58 8.17 16.07 27.06
N ALA A 59 8.32 14.74 27.16
CA ALA A 59 7.75 13.79 26.19
C ALA A 59 6.22 13.90 26.13
N LYS A 60 5.54 14.18 27.24
CA LYS A 60 4.08 14.43 27.25
C LYS A 60 3.72 15.68 26.44
N ALA A 61 4.42 16.79 26.66
CA ALA A 61 4.17 18.03 25.91
C ALA A 61 4.51 17.86 24.41
N ALA A 62 5.63 17.18 24.11
CA ALA A 62 6.00 16.85 22.74
C ALA A 62 4.98 15.91 22.08
N PHE A 63 4.47 14.92 22.81
CA PHE A 63 3.44 14.00 22.32
C PHE A 63 2.13 14.73 21.99
N GLU A 64 1.68 15.65 22.84
CA GLU A 64 0.49 16.48 22.57
C GLU A 64 0.66 17.28 21.28
N SER A 65 1.82 17.93 21.10
CA SER A 65 2.14 18.64 19.86
C SER A 65 2.14 17.71 18.65
N LEU A 66 2.82 16.55 18.73
CA LEU A 66 2.90 15.58 17.65
C LEU A 66 1.53 14.95 17.32
N SER A 67 0.68 14.73 18.32
CA SER A 67 -0.68 14.20 18.13
C SER A 67 -1.59 15.19 17.44
N SER A 68 -1.39 16.49 17.67
CA SER A 68 -2.08 17.57 16.95
C SER A 68 -1.61 17.70 15.50
N GLU A 69 -0.32 17.41 15.24
CA GLU A 69 0.22 17.29 13.88
C GLU A 69 -0.33 16.05 13.15
N GLU A 70 -0.59 14.94 13.86
CA GLU A 70 -1.30 13.78 13.28
C GLU A 70 -2.75 14.14 12.87
N CYS A 71 -3.44 15.04 13.60
CA CYS A 71 -4.75 15.54 13.19
C CYS A 71 -4.68 16.35 11.88
N ASN A 72 -3.70 17.26 11.76
CA ASN A 72 -3.48 18.03 10.53
C ASN A 72 -2.97 17.16 9.35
N ASN A 73 -2.23 16.08 9.63
CA ASN A 73 -1.77 15.12 8.61
C ASN A 73 -2.77 13.98 8.31
N SER A 74 -3.78 13.77 9.14
CA SER A 74 -4.85 12.78 8.90
C SER A 74 -5.77 13.17 7.73
N GLN A 75 -5.87 14.46 7.39
CA GLN A 75 -6.58 14.90 6.18
C GLN A 75 -5.78 14.72 4.89
N GLY A 76 -4.45 14.51 4.97
CA GLY A 76 -3.57 14.26 3.82
C GLY A 76 -3.55 12.81 3.30
N HIS A 77 -4.32 11.92 3.92
CA HIS A 77 -4.18 10.48 3.74
C HIS A 77 -5.39 9.76 3.15
N HIS A 78 -6.52 10.46 3.00
CA HIS A 78 -7.73 9.89 2.42
C HIS A 78 -8.01 10.54 1.08
N LEU A 79 -8.04 9.74 0.02
CA LEU A 79 -8.51 10.21 -1.27
C LEU A 79 -9.98 10.61 -1.14
N ASN A 80 -10.35 11.79 -1.65
CA ASN A 80 -11.77 12.16 -1.76
C ASN A 80 -12.47 11.32 -2.85
N GLN A 81 -13.80 11.43 -2.99
CA GLN A 81 -14.56 10.60 -3.92
C GLN A 81 -14.09 10.71 -5.39
N ASP A 82 -13.74 11.91 -5.85
CA ASP A 82 -13.27 12.12 -7.23
C ASP A 82 -11.85 11.59 -7.44
N GLN A 83 -10.99 11.72 -6.43
CA GLN A 83 -9.67 11.08 -6.41
C GLN A 83 -9.77 9.56 -6.37
N ILE A 84 -10.74 8.98 -5.65
CA ILE A 84 -10.97 7.52 -5.63
C ILE A 84 -11.42 7.02 -7.01
N LYS A 85 -12.37 7.73 -7.65
CA LYS A 85 -12.80 7.40 -9.02
C LYS A 85 -11.63 7.48 -9.99
N THR A 86 -10.86 8.56 -9.92
CA THR A 86 -9.67 8.76 -10.75
C THR A 86 -8.60 7.69 -10.47
N PHE A 87 -8.35 7.36 -9.20
CA PHE A 87 -7.42 6.29 -8.80
C PHE A 87 -7.81 4.95 -9.43
N ARG A 88 -9.10 4.59 -9.38
CA ARG A 88 -9.61 3.35 -10.00
C ARG A 88 -9.40 3.33 -11.52
N ALA A 89 -9.63 4.44 -12.20
CA ALA A 89 -9.40 4.54 -13.64
C ALA A 89 -7.90 4.44 -14.00
N LEU A 90 -7.05 5.13 -13.25
CA LEU A 90 -5.60 5.13 -13.48
C LEU A 90 -4.98 3.77 -13.19
N ILE A 91 -5.38 3.11 -12.08
CA ILE A 91 -4.84 1.80 -11.72
C ILE A 91 -5.25 0.72 -12.72
N ALA A 92 -6.47 0.81 -13.29
CA ALA A 92 -6.93 -0.03 -14.39
C ALA A 92 -6.10 0.15 -15.68
N LYS A 93 -5.71 1.39 -16.00
CA LYS A 93 -5.00 1.71 -17.25
C LYS A 93 -3.48 1.50 -17.16
N SER A 94 -2.88 1.82 -16.02
CA SER A 94 -1.41 1.88 -15.84
C SER A 94 -0.87 0.84 -14.87
N GLY A 95 -1.74 0.00 -14.30
CA GLY A 95 -1.34 -0.95 -13.27
C GLY A 95 -0.86 -0.26 -12.00
N LYS A 96 0.30 -0.66 -11.48
CA LYS A 96 0.83 -0.20 -10.17
C LYS A 96 1.89 0.90 -10.29
N ASP A 97 1.79 1.76 -11.30
CA ASP A 97 2.66 2.92 -11.43
C ASP A 97 2.27 4.02 -10.43
N PHE A 98 2.57 3.78 -9.16
CA PHE A 98 2.20 4.70 -8.07
C PHE A 98 2.80 6.10 -8.20
N PRO A 99 4.04 6.29 -8.71
CA PRO A 99 4.56 7.64 -9.02
C PRO A 99 3.69 8.41 -10.01
N MET A 100 3.29 7.77 -11.12
CA MET A 100 2.41 8.40 -12.12
C MET A 100 1.00 8.63 -11.55
N ILE A 101 0.46 7.65 -10.81
CA ILE A 101 -0.86 7.73 -10.19
C ILE A 101 -0.91 8.87 -9.17
N SER A 102 0.08 8.97 -8.29
CA SER A 102 0.11 10.02 -7.26
C SER A 102 0.26 11.41 -7.88
N SER A 103 1.09 11.54 -8.91
CA SER A 103 1.25 12.78 -9.68
C SER A 103 -0.08 13.23 -10.30
N ARG A 104 -0.82 12.31 -10.94
CA ARG A 104 -2.13 12.61 -11.55
C ARG A 104 -3.22 12.93 -10.54
N LEU A 105 -3.15 12.37 -9.33
CA LEU A 105 -4.11 12.61 -8.25
C LEU A 105 -3.80 13.87 -7.42
N GLY A 106 -2.62 14.47 -7.59
CA GLY A 106 -2.16 15.59 -6.78
C GLY A 106 -1.89 15.20 -5.31
N VAL A 107 -1.46 13.96 -5.06
CA VAL A 107 -1.20 13.44 -3.72
C VAL A 107 0.21 12.86 -3.61
N SER A 108 0.67 12.61 -2.37
CA SER A 108 1.93 11.90 -2.15
C SER A 108 1.85 10.44 -2.61
N VAL A 109 2.98 9.85 -3.00
CA VAL A 109 3.06 8.41 -3.30
C VAL A 109 2.59 7.58 -2.09
N SER A 110 2.94 8.00 -0.88
CA SER A 110 2.51 7.35 0.37
C SER A 110 0.99 7.32 0.51
N THR A 111 0.31 8.43 0.20
CA THR A 111 -1.17 8.52 0.20
C THR A 111 -1.77 7.52 -0.80
N ALA A 112 -1.24 7.45 -2.03
CA ALA A 112 -1.71 6.51 -3.05
C ALA A 112 -1.48 5.05 -2.65
N LEU A 113 -0.31 4.74 -2.07
CA LEU A 113 0.03 3.40 -1.57
C LEU A 113 -0.88 2.98 -0.42
N VAL A 114 -1.15 3.89 0.51
CA VAL A 114 -2.01 3.55 1.65
C VAL A 114 -3.45 3.36 1.21
N HIS A 115 -3.95 4.21 0.30
CA HIS A 115 -5.26 3.97 -0.29
C HIS A 115 -5.31 2.60 -1.01
N TYR A 116 -4.27 2.25 -1.75
CA TYR A 116 -4.16 0.95 -2.40
C TYR A 116 -4.25 -0.22 -1.41
N TYR A 117 -3.39 -0.24 -0.39
CA TYR A 117 -3.26 -1.39 0.51
C TYR A 117 -4.38 -1.48 1.56
N ARG A 118 -4.87 -0.33 2.06
CA ARG A 118 -5.89 -0.31 3.12
C ARG A 118 -7.32 -0.34 2.59
N HIS A 119 -7.59 0.27 1.43
CA HIS A 119 -8.95 0.38 0.90
C HIS A 119 -9.12 -0.46 -0.36
N PHE A 120 -8.37 -0.17 -1.42
CA PHE A 120 -8.57 -0.81 -2.73
C PHE A 120 -8.34 -2.33 -2.68
N LYS A 121 -7.28 -2.80 -2.02
CA LYS A 121 -6.94 -4.23 -1.91
C LYS A 121 -7.98 -5.05 -1.12
N GLN A 122 -8.77 -4.39 -0.28
CA GLN A 122 -9.79 -5.01 0.55
C GLN A 122 -11.15 -5.09 -0.15
N THR A 123 -11.31 -4.46 -1.32
CA THR A 123 -12.59 -4.50 -2.02
C THR A 123 -12.81 -5.82 -2.74
N LYS A 124 -14.08 -6.14 -3.00
CA LYS A 124 -14.47 -7.31 -3.79
C LYS A 124 -14.03 -7.21 -5.26
N GLU A 125 -13.72 -6.00 -5.74
CA GLU A 125 -13.23 -5.81 -7.11
C GLU A 125 -11.74 -6.16 -7.26
N TYR A 126 -10.96 -6.12 -6.17
CA TYR A 126 -9.52 -6.33 -6.21
C TYR A 126 -9.08 -7.69 -6.79
N PRO A 127 -9.71 -8.84 -6.44
CA PRO A 127 -9.37 -10.12 -7.05
C PRO A 127 -9.53 -10.12 -8.57
N MET A 128 -10.57 -9.45 -9.09
CA MET A 128 -10.80 -9.32 -10.53
C MET A 128 -9.75 -8.41 -11.16
N PHE A 129 -9.51 -7.24 -10.58
CA PHE A 129 -8.46 -6.31 -11.01
C PHE A 129 -7.06 -6.96 -11.04
N LYS A 130 -6.71 -7.72 -10.00
CA LYS A 130 -5.41 -8.41 -9.89
C LYS A 130 -5.25 -9.48 -10.99
N ARG A 131 -6.35 -10.09 -11.45
CA ARG A 131 -6.32 -11.07 -12.55
C ARG A 131 -6.16 -10.36 -13.91
N MET A 132 -6.89 -9.26 -14.12
CA MET A 132 -6.88 -8.48 -15.36
C MET A 132 -5.56 -7.74 -15.61
N THR A 133 -4.83 -7.40 -14.55
CA THR A 133 -3.49 -6.75 -14.65
C THR A 133 -2.32 -7.72 -14.70
N LYS A 134 -2.58 -9.03 -14.67
CA LYS A 134 -1.53 -10.01 -15.00
C LYS A 134 -1.44 -10.13 -16.52
N ARG A 135 -0.22 -10.27 -17.04
CA ARG A 135 0.00 -10.60 -18.46
C ARG A 135 -0.72 -11.91 -18.79
N ASN A 136 -1.36 -11.96 -19.95
CA ASN A 136 -1.88 -13.19 -20.50
C ASN A 136 -0.73 -14.16 -20.80
N MET A 137 -1.04 -15.45 -20.73
CA MET A 137 -0.14 -16.55 -21.05
C MET A 137 0.11 -16.58 -22.55
N ASP A 138 1.34 -16.94 -22.87
CA ASP A 138 1.92 -17.04 -24.20
C ASP A 138 1.58 -18.39 -24.85
N GLU A 139 0.89 -19.26 -24.12
CA GLU A 139 0.55 -20.64 -24.45
C GLU A 139 -0.97 -20.87 -24.32
N CYS A 140 -1.51 -21.71 -25.20
CA CYS A 140 -2.89 -22.12 -25.17
C CYS A 140 -3.18 -22.96 -23.93
N GLY A 141 -4.17 -22.55 -23.12
CA GLY A 141 -4.58 -23.29 -21.92
C GLY A 141 -5.24 -24.66 -22.16
N ILE A 142 -5.26 -25.15 -23.40
CA ILE A 142 -5.83 -26.46 -23.79
C ILE A 142 -4.76 -27.37 -24.39
N CYS A 143 -4.05 -26.94 -25.44
CA CYS A 143 -3.00 -27.76 -26.06
C CYS A 143 -1.58 -27.51 -25.51
N GLY A 144 -1.35 -26.38 -24.83
CA GLY A 144 -0.04 -25.98 -24.32
C GLY A 144 0.88 -25.30 -25.35
N ASP A 145 0.43 -25.17 -26.61
CA ASP A 145 1.23 -24.55 -27.67
C ASP A 145 0.99 -23.03 -27.73
N GLY A 146 2.01 -22.28 -28.12
CA GLY A 146 1.87 -20.86 -28.50
C GLY A 146 1.29 -20.68 -29.91
N GLY A 147 1.02 -19.44 -30.31
CA GLY A 147 0.49 -19.13 -31.64
C GLY A 147 -0.50 -17.97 -31.62
N ASP A 148 -1.52 -18.05 -32.48
CA ASP A 148 -2.60 -17.06 -32.56
C ASP A 148 -3.64 -17.31 -31.45
N LEU A 149 -3.44 -16.64 -30.32
CA LEU A 149 -4.25 -16.83 -29.12
C LEU A 149 -5.22 -15.68 -28.87
N ILE A 150 -6.46 -16.01 -28.48
CA ILE A 150 -7.39 -15.07 -27.86
C ILE A 150 -7.17 -15.05 -26.34
N CYS A 151 -7.09 -13.85 -25.78
CA CYS A 151 -6.90 -13.61 -24.35
C CYS A 151 -8.26 -13.52 -23.64
N CYS A 152 -8.39 -14.17 -22.48
CA CYS A 152 -9.55 -13.97 -21.61
C CYS A 152 -9.46 -12.63 -20.89
N ASP A 153 -10.56 -11.85 -20.88
CA ASP A 153 -10.60 -10.54 -20.21
C ASP A 153 -10.70 -10.62 -18.67
N MET A 154 -10.83 -11.82 -18.10
CA MET A 154 -10.99 -12.02 -16.65
C MET A 154 -9.89 -12.88 -16.02
N CYS A 155 -8.99 -13.46 -16.81
CA CYS A 155 -7.88 -14.26 -16.29
C CYS A 155 -6.66 -14.21 -17.20
N VAL A 156 -5.57 -14.82 -16.76
CA VAL A 156 -4.32 -14.85 -17.54
C VAL A 156 -4.33 -15.84 -18.69
N HIS A 157 -5.31 -16.73 -18.80
CA HIS A 157 -5.25 -17.76 -19.82
C HIS A 157 -5.55 -17.20 -21.21
N ALA A 158 -4.87 -17.76 -22.21
CA ALA A 158 -5.09 -17.50 -23.61
C ALA A 158 -5.37 -18.84 -24.33
N PHE A 159 -6.06 -18.79 -25.46
CA PHE A 159 -6.57 -19.99 -26.15
C PHE A 159 -6.53 -19.81 -27.66
N HIS A 160 -6.28 -20.88 -28.42
CA HIS A 160 -6.61 -20.87 -29.84
C HIS A 160 -8.13 -20.89 -30.01
N LEU A 161 -8.65 -20.14 -30.98
CA LEU A 161 -10.07 -20.15 -31.33
C LEU A 161 -10.57 -21.57 -31.63
N GLY A 162 -9.75 -22.37 -32.34
CA GLY A 162 -10.04 -23.75 -32.70
C GLY A 162 -9.91 -24.78 -31.56
N CYS A 163 -9.22 -24.44 -30.46
CA CYS A 163 -9.10 -25.33 -29.30
C CYS A 163 -10.30 -25.22 -28.34
N LEU A 164 -11.13 -24.18 -28.48
CA LEU A 164 -12.31 -23.97 -27.65
C LEU A 164 -13.41 -24.98 -28.00
N ASP A 165 -14.33 -25.20 -27.05
CA ASP A 165 -15.52 -26.01 -27.25
C ASP A 165 -16.79 -25.23 -26.85
N PRO A 166 -17.65 -24.82 -27.80
CA PRO A 166 -17.47 -24.98 -29.25
C PRO A 166 -16.30 -24.12 -29.80
N PRO A 167 -15.67 -24.52 -30.92
CA PRO A 167 -14.66 -23.70 -31.59
C PRO A 167 -15.23 -22.35 -32.03
N LEU A 168 -14.42 -21.29 -31.90
CA LEU A 168 -14.76 -19.98 -32.45
C LEU A 168 -14.24 -19.86 -33.89
N GLU A 169 -15.06 -19.34 -34.79
CA GLU A 169 -14.65 -19.07 -36.17
C GLU A 169 -13.89 -17.75 -36.31
N THR A 170 -14.23 -16.77 -35.47
CA THR A 170 -13.66 -15.42 -35.48
C THR A 170 -13.47 -14.89 -34.06
N VAL A 171 -12.63 -13.86 -33.91
CA VAL A 171 -12.47 -13.14 -32.64
C VAL A 171 -13.79 -12.41 -32.33
N PRO A 172 -14.41 -12.64 -31.16
CA PRO A 172 -15.66 -11.98 -30.77
C PRO A 172 -15.51 -10.46 -30.66
N GLU A 173 -16.61 -9.75 -30.89
CA GLU A 173 -16.69 -8.32 -30.62
C GLU A 173 -16.94 -8.06 -29.12
N GLY A 174 -16.14 -7.17 -28.52
CA GLY A 174 -16.24 -6.82 -27.10
C GLY A 174 -15.51 -7.78 -26.17
N ASP A 175 -15.88 -7.79 -24.89
CA ASP A 175 -15.23 -8.62 -23.87
C ASP A 175 -15.48 -10.11 -24.13
N TRP A 176 -14.43 -10.91 -24.11
CA TRP A 176 -14.49 -12.37 -24.19
C TRP A 176 -14.00 -13.04 -22.90
N PHE A 177 -14.76 -14.04 -22.44
CA PHE A 177 -14.46 -14.81 -21.24
C PHE A 177 -14.26 -16.28 -21.60
N CYS A 178 -13.14 -16.86 -21.16
CA CYS A 178 -12.88 -18.28 -21.35
C CYS A 178 -13.92 -19.17 -20.66
N PRO A 179 -14.05 -20.45 -21.04
CA PRO A 179 -15.06 -21.37 -20.49
C PRO A 179 -15.01 -21.50 -18.95
N TYR A 180 -13.84 -21.30 -18.34
CA TYR A 180 -13.69 -21.29 -16.89
C TYR A 180 -14.28 -20.03 -16.26
N CYS A 181 -13.98 -18.85 -16.81
CA CYS A 181 -14.46 -17.56 -16.29
C CYS A 181 -15.96 -17.34 -16.56
N ALA A 182 -16.46 -17.81 -17.69
CA ALA A 182 -17.88 -17.73 -18.03
C ALA A 182 -18.77 -18.44 -16.99
N LYS A 183 -18.30 -19.59 -16.46
CA LYS A 183 -19.01 -20.37 -15.44
C LYS A 183 -19.04 -19.72 -14.05
N MET A 184 -18.15 -18.75 -13.78
CA MET A 184 -18.09 -18.07 -12.47
C MET A 184 -19.04 -16.86 -12.37
N LYS A 185 -19.82 -16.55 -13.41
CA LYS A 185 -20.76 -15.41 -13.45
C LYS A 185 -22.18 -15.74 -12.91
N HIS A 186 -22.35 -16.81 -12.12
CA HIS A 186 -23.61 -17.20 -11.50
C HIS A 186 -23.55 -17.14 -9.98
#